data_AF-A0A3D5FHI9-F1
#
_entry.id   AF-A0A3D5FHI9-F1
#
_cell.length_a   1.000
_cell.length_b   1.000
_cell.length_c   1.000
_cell.angle_alpha   90.00
_cell.angle_beta   90.00
_cell.angle_gamma   90.00
#
_symmetry.space_group_name_H-M   'P 1'
#
loop_
_entity.id
_entity.type
_entity.pdbx_description
1 polymer ?
#
loop_
_entity_poly.entity_id
_entity_poly.type
_entity_poly.pdbx_seq_one_letter_code
_entity_poly.pdbx_strand_id
1 'polypeptide(L)'
;MLERLIDPKARSFEELQQSFRWQVPEYFNMAHAVCDRHTALADKTALFCANSIGQRTQYTFGQFQALSNRLANALKEAGVAAGERVAIVLPQRVETALSHLAVWKLGAISLPLSVLFGQDALRYRLEDSGARVAICAADALERIQALAPDLPQLTTVID
;
A
#
# COMPACT_ATOMS: atom_id res chain seq x y z
N MET A 1 -8.47 -4.01 -26.48
CA MET A 1 -9.16 -2.71 -26.27
C MET A 1 -10.12 -2.97 -25.12
N LEU A 2 -9.94 -2.35 -23.95
CA LEU A 2 -10.87 -2.51 -22.82
C LEU A 2 -12.21 -1.94 -23.26
N GLU A 3 -13.26 -2.76 -23.21
CA GLU A 3 -14.63 -2.28 -23.44
C GLU A 3 -14.98 -1.26 -22.34
N ARG A 4 -15.81 -0.27 -22.66
CA ARG A 4 -16.20 0.74 -21.66
C ARG A 4 -16.91 0.06 -20.48
N LEU A 5 -16.50 0.40 -19.25
CA LEU A 5 -17.11 -0.11 -18.01
C LEU A 5 -18.57 0.29 -17.85
N ILE A 6 -18.97 1.42 -18.46
CA ILE A 6 -20.33 1.95 -18.44
C ILE A 6 -20.88 1.80 -19.86
N ASP A 7 -22.00 1.09 -20.00
CA ASP A 7 -22.71 1.00 -21.28
C ASP A 7 -23.23 2.39 -21.67
N PRO A 8 -22.68 3.03 -22.72
CA PRO A 8 -23.11 4.36 -23.13
C PRO A 8 -24.55 4.39 -23.67
N LYS A 9 -25.18 3.23 -23.88
CA LYS A 9 -26.56 3.12 -24.37
C LYS A 9 -27.59 3.05 -23.27
N ALA A 10 -27.19 2.75 -22.03
CA ALA A 10 -28.11 2.71 -20.90
C ALA A 10 -28.80 4.07 -20.69
N ARG A 11 -30.11 4.07 -20.51
CA ARG A 11 -30.97 5.26 -20.40
C ARG A 11 -31.49 5.48 -18.98
N SER A 12 -31.24 4.55 -18.08
CA SER A 12 -31.60 4.65 -16.66
C SER A 12 -30.49 4.15 -15.75
N PHE A 13 -30.55 4.55 -14.47
CA PHE A 13 -29.64 4.04 -13.45
C PHE A 13 -29.81 2.53 -13.21
N GLU A 14 -31.05 2.04 -13.30
CA GLU A 14 -31.35 0.61 -13.16
C GLU A 14 -30.72 -0.21 -14.28
N GLU A 15 -30.83 0.25 -15.53
CA GLU A 15 -30.17 -0.39 -16.68
C GLU A 15 -28.65 -0.41 -16.53
N LEU A 16 -28.05 0.69 -16.06
CA LEU A 16 -26.63 0.77 -15.76
C LEU A 16 -26.22 -0.24 -14.68
N GLN A 17 -26.98 -0.33 -13.60
CA GLN A 17 -26.69 -1.27 -12.51
C GLN A 17 -26.78 -2.72 -12.98
N GLN A 18 -27.79 -3.06 -13.78
CA GLN A 18 -28.01 -4.41 -14.28
C GLN A 18 -26.96 -4.82 -15.33
N SER A 19 -26.52 -3.90 -16.19
CA SER A 19 -25.56 -4.19 -17.26
C SER A 19 -24.10 -4.10 -16.80
N PHE A 20 -23.81 -3.36 -15.72
CA PHE A 20 -22.45 -3.15 -15.24
C PHE A 20 -21.75 -4.47 -14.89
N ARG A 21 -20.58 -4.69 -15.48
CA ARG A 21 -19.68 -5.77 -15.13
C ARG A 21 -18.28 -5.20 -14.95
N TRP A 22 -17.62 -5.58 -13.86
CA TRP A 22 -16.20 -5.28 -13.69
C TRP A 22 -15.41 -6.07 -14.73
N GLN A 23 -14.67 -5.37 -15.58
CA GLN A 23 -13.71 -5.98 -16.50
C GLN A 23 -12.36 -6.10 -15.81
N VAL A 24 -12.25 -7.08 -14.92
CA VAL A 24 -11.00 -7.36 -14.21
C VAL A 24 -10.24 -8.46 -14.94
N PRO A 25 -8.97 -8.23 -15.34
CA PRO A 25 -8.13 -9.31 -15.85
C PRO A 25 -8.03 -10.45 -14.83
N GLU A 26 -7.87 -11.69 -15.32
CA GLU A 26 -7.65 -12.87 -14.46
C GLU A 26 -6.45 -12.66 -13.52
N TYR A 27 -5.39 -12.03 -14.02
CA TYR A 27 -4.22 -11.64 -13.24
C TYR A 27 -3.98 -10.14 -13.33
N PHE A 28 -3.92 -9.49 -12.17
CA PHE A 28 -3.60 -8.08 -12.05
C PHE A 28 -2.77 -7.85 -10.79
N ASN A 29 -1.71 -7.05 -10.91
CA ASN A 29 -0.93 -6.61 -9.76
C ASN A 29 -0.79 -5.08 -9.78
N MET A 30 -1.18 -4.44 -8.67
CA MET A 30 -1.16 -2.98 -8.57
C MET A 30 0.25 -2.41 -8.64
N ALA A 31 1.26 -3.07 -8.06
CA ALA A 31 2.64 -2.63 -8.18
C ALA A 31 3.17 -2.71 -9.61
N HIS A 32 2.73 -3.71 -10.38
CA HIS A 32 3.03 -3.77 -11.82
C HIS A 32 2.36 -2.62 -12.58
N ALA A 33 1.08 -2.38 -12.35
CA ALA A 33 0.32 -1.33 -13.04
C ALA A 33 0.81 0.09 -12.72
N VAL A 34 1.25 0.34 -11.49
CA VAL A 34 1.67 1.67 -11.04
C VAL A 34 3.17 1.92 -11.28
N CYS A 35 4.00 0.89 -11.21
CA CYS A 35 5.46 1.04 -11.26
C CYS A 35 6.12 0.08 -12.26
N ASP A 36 6.00 -1.24 -12.10
CA ASP A 36 6.93 -2.16 -12.77
C ASP A 36 6.74 -2.26 -14.29
N ARG A 37 5.59 -1.90 -14.83
CA ARG A 37 5.39 -1.85 -16.29
C ARG A 37 6.14 -0.70 -16.96
N HIS A 38 6.62 0.29 -16.20
CA HIS A 38 7.21 1.52 -16.70
C HIS A 38 8.74 1.41 -16.92
N THR A 39 9.27 0.22 -17.23
CA THR A 39 10.72 0.00 -17.43
C THR A 39 11.33 0.86 -18.53
N ALA A 40 10.60 1.11 -19.63
CA ALA A 40 11.04 2.02 -20.69
C ALA A 40 11.12 3.50 -20.23
N LEU A 41 10.57 3.82 -19.06
CA LEU A 41 10.60 5.14 -18.43
C LEU A 41 11.44 5.12 -17.14
N ALA A 42 12.36 4.17 -16.98
CA ALA A 42 13.13 3.98 -15.76
C ALA A 42 13.83 5.27 -15.26
N ASP A 43 14.32 6.10 -16.18
CA ASP A 43 15.00 7.37 -15.86
C ASP A 43 14.03 8.57 -15.75
N LYS A 44 12.74 8.38 -15.98
CA LYS A 44 11.72 9.43 -15.84
C LYS A 44 11.26 9.53 -14.39
N THR A 45 10.98 10.76 -13.96
CA THR A 45 10.44 11.03 -12.63
C THR A 45 9.06 10.38 -12.45
N ALA A 46 8.94 9.55 -11.43
CA ALA A 46 7.70 8.92 -10.98
C ALA A 46 7.04 9.73 -9.85
N LEU A 47 7.85 10.31 -8.96
CA LEU A 47 7.35 11.05 -7.79
C LEU A 47 8.20 12.30 -7.51
N PHE A 48 7.52 13.42 -7.29
CA PHE A 48 8.10 14.62 -6.71
C PHE A 48 7.69 14.72 -5.25
N CYS A 49 8.66 14.91 -4.35
CA CYS A 49 8.43 15.10 -2.94
C CYS A 49 8.85 16.52 -2.54
N ALA A 50 8.04 17.18 -1.72
CA ALA A 50 8.38 18.43 -1.06
C ALA A 50 8.01 18.33 0.42
N ASN A 51 8.89 18.78 1.32
CA ASN A 51 8.58 18.82 2.74
C ASN A 51 8.27 20.25 3.22
N SER A 52 7.86 20.38 4.48
CA SER A 52 7.43 21.65 5.10
C SER A 52 8.54 22.70 5.17
N ILE A 53 9.82 22.29 5.14
CA ILE A 53 10.97 23.19 5.11
C ILE A 53 11.43 23.52 3.68
N GLY A 54 10.65 23.12 2.66
CA GLY A 54 10.89 23.45 1.26
C GLY A 54 11.92 22.59 0.55
N GLN A 55 12.48 21.56 1.18
CA GLN A 55 13.35 20.61 0.49
C GLN A 55 12.55 19.81 -0.53
N ARG A 56 13.12 19.64 -1.72
CA ARG A 56 12.51 18.92 -2.83
C ARG A 56 13.38 17.75 -3.24
N THR A 57 12.77 16.59 -3.40
CA THR A 57 13.42 15.37 -3.88
C THR A 57 12.61 14.78 -5.02
N GLN A 58 13.26 14.07 -5.93
CA GLN A 58 12.60 13.37 -7.03
C GLN A 58 13.03 11.92 -7.04
N TYR A 59 12.10 11.04 -7.38
CA TYR A 59 12.35 9.62 -7.56
C TYR A 59 11.97 9.21 -8.97
N THR A 60 12.89 8.54 -9.68
CA THR A 60 12.60 7.96 -10.98
C THR A 60 11.84 6.63 -10.84
N PHE A 61 11.19 6.16 -11.90
CA PHE A 61 10.55 4.83 -11.91
C PHE A 61 11.54 3.71 -11.55
N GLY A 62 12.78 3.78 -12.04
CA GLY A 62 13.83 2.82 -11.72
C GLY A 62 14.19 2.82 -10.23
N GLN A 63 14.34 3.99 -9.62
CA GLN A 63 14.57 4.11 -8.17
C GLN A 63 13.38 3.59 -7.36
N PHE A 64 12.16 3.93 -7.77
CA PHE A 64 10.93 3.50 -7.11
C PHE A 64 10.78 1.97 -7.15
N GLN A 65 11.04 1.35 -8.29
CA GLN A 65 11.06 -0.10 -8.44
C GLN A 65 12.14 -0.75 -7.57
N ALA A 66 13.37 -0.23 -7.61
CA ALA A 66 14.48 -0.80 -6.84
C ALA A 66 14.21 -0.73 -5.32
N LEU A 67 13.74 0.42 -4.82
CA LEU A 67 13.44 0.62 -3.40
C LEU A 67 12.26 -0.24 -2.94
N SER A 68 11.17 -0.29 -3.71
CA SER A 68 10.01 -1.12 -3.37
C SER A 68 10.32 -2.63 -3.46
N ASN A 69 11.18 -3.06 -4.39
CA ASN A 69 11.67 -4.45 -4.42
C ASN A 69 12.52 -4.79 -3.19
N ARG A 70 13.41 -3.89 -2.76
CA ARG A 70 14.21 -4.08 -1.54
C ARG A 70 13.30 -4.22 -0.31
N LEU A 71 12.31 -3.36 -0.17
CA LEU A 71 11.35 -3.44 0.93
C LEU A 71 10.49 -4.71 0.85
N ALA A 72 10.04 -5.12 -0.34
CA ALA A 72 9.30 -6.37 -0.52
C ALA A 72 10.12 -7.59 -0.05
N ASN A 73 11.41 -7.63 -0.38
CA ASN A 73 12.29 -8.70 0.09
C ASN A 73 12.45 -8.69 1.61
N ALA A 74 12.64 -7.51 2.22
CA ALA A 74 12.71 -7.40 3.68
C ALA A 74 11.40 -7.84 4.37
N LEU A 75 10.24 -7.47 3.81
CA LEU A 75 8.94 -7.92 4.33
C LEU A 75 8.76 -9.44 4.19
N LYS A 76 9.22 -10.02 3.07
CA LYS A 76 9.23 -11.48 2.88
C LYS A 76 10.10 -12.18 3.93
N GLU A 77 11.27 -11.63 4.24
CA GLU A 77 12.16 -12.13 5.30
C GLU A 77 11.53 -11.99 6.70
N ALA A 78 10.74 -10.93 6.92
CA ALA A 78 9.91 -10.76 8.12
C ALA A 78 8.67 -11.70 8.15
N GLY A 79 8.52 -12.60 7.17
CA GLY A 79 7.47 -13.62 7.15
C GLY A 79 6.15 -13.18 6.51
N VAL A 80 6.12 -12.05 5.78
CA VAL A 80 4.94 -11.63 5.01
C VAL A 80 4.78 -12.53 3.79
N ALA A 81 3.60 -13.15 3.66
CA ALA A 81 3.20 -13.96 2.53
C ALA A 81 1.96 -13.38 1.83
N ALA A 82 1.58 -13.95 0.69
CA ALA A 82 0.35 -13.57 0.00
C ALA A 82 -0.88 -13.73 0.92
N GLY A 83 -1.76 -12.73 0.93
CA GLY A 83 -2.92 -12.67 1.84
C GLY A 83 -2.63 -12.18 3.26
N GLU A 84 -1.36 -12.03 3.67
CA GLU A 84 -1.02 -11.43 4.96
C GLU A 84 -1.24 -9.92 4.94
N ARG A 85 -1.62 -9.35 6.09
CA ARG A 85 -1.91 -7.92 6.22
C ARG A 85 -0.69 -7.18 6.75
N VAL A 86 -0.33 -6.09 6.09
CA VAL A 86 0.73 -5.17 6.54
C VAL A 86 0.11 -3.81 6.83
N ALA A 87 0.10 -3.43 8.10
CA ALA A 87 -0.34 -2.12 8.55
C ALA A 87 0.69 -1.06 8.15
N ILE A 88 0.23 0.02 7.53
CA ILE A 88 1.07 1.15 7.11
C ILE A 88 0.59 2.39 7.84
N VAL A 89 1.35 2.82 8.85
CA VAL A 89 1.07 3.95 9.74
C VAL A 89 2.13 5.03 9.49
N LEU A 90 2.15 5.54 8.27
CA LEU A 90 3.15 6.51 7.80
C LEU A 90 2.46 7.82 7.36
N PRO A 91 3.12 8.99 7.55
CA PRO A 91 2.62 10.27 7.05
C PRO A 91 2.79 10.38 5.52
N GLN A 92 2.53 11.55 4.94
CA GLN A 92 2.72 11.78 3.50
C GLN A 92 4.21 11.90 3.14
N ARG A 93 4.86 10.75 2.92
CA ARG A 93 6.27 10.63 2.55
C ARG A 93 6.49 9.50 1.53
N VAL A 94 7.70 9.43 0.96
CA VAL A 94 8.03 8.48 -0.11
C VAL A 94 7.84 7.02 0.33
N GLU A 95 8.20 6.73 1.59
CA GLU A 95 8.16 5.43 2.23
C GLU A 95 6.73 4.86 2.28
N THR A 96 5.71 5.72 2.34
CA THR A 96 4.30 5.31 2.31
C THR A 96 3.95 4.66 0.98
N ALA A 97 4.31 5.31 -0.13
CA ALA A 97 4.07 4.76 -1.46
C ALA A 97 4.93 3.51 -1.72
N LEU A 98 6.19 3.51 -1.26
CA LEU A 98 7.07 2.34 -1.36
C LEU A 98 6.51 1.14 -0.57
N SER A 99 5.96 1.38 0.62
CA SER A 99 5.31 0.34 1.45
C SER A 99 4.12 -0.30 0.74
N HIS A 100 3.24 0.51 0.13
CA HIS A 100 2.13 -0.02 -0.65
C HIS A 100 2.61 -0.90 -1.82
N LEU A 101 3.58 -0.42 -2.60
CA LEU A 101 4.15 -1.18 -3.72
C LEU A 101 4.79 -2.48 -3.25
N ALA A 102 5.57 -2.44 -2.17
CA ALA A 102 6.24 -3.61 -1.62
C ALA A 102 5.24 -4.69 -1.19
N VAL A 103 4.18 -4.29 -0.49
CA VAL A 103 3.12 -5.20 -0.04
C VAL A 103 2.39 -5.82 -1.23
N TRP A 104 2.02 -5.02 -2.24
CA TRP A 104 1.35 -5.54 -3.43
C TRP A 104 2.24 -6.47 -4.27
N LYS A 105 3.55 -6.26 -4.31
CA LYS A 105 4.50 -7.19 -4.98
C LYS A 105 4.48 -8.58 -4.37
N LEU A 106 4.25 -8.68 -3.06
CA LEU A 106 4.16 -9.96 -2.35
C LEU A 106 2.78 -10.63 -2.50
N GLY A 107 1.81 -9.97 -3.13
CA GLY A 107 0.41 -10.41 -3.07
C GLY A 107 -0.20 -10.28 -1.67
N ALA A 108 0.43 -9.50 -0.79
CA ALA A 108 -0.05 -9.21 0.54
C ALA A 108 -1.06 -8.04 0.50
N ILE A 109 -1.78 -7.88 1.61
CA ILE A 109 -2.85 -6.90 1.77
C ILE A 109 -2.27 -5.67 2.47
N SER A 110 -2.33 -4.54 1.79
CA SER A 110 -1.90 -3.26 2.32
C SER A 110 -3.02 -2.62 3.13
N LEU A 111 -2.75 -2.36 4.42
CA LEU A 111 -3.70 -1.77 5.37
C LEU A 111 -3.24 -0.37 5.77
N PRO A 112 -3.63 0.70 5.06
CA PRO A 112 -3.31 2.06 5.46
C PRO A 112 -4.06 2.46 6.74
N LEU A 113 -3.35 2.95 7.75
CA LEU A 113 -3.92 3.48 8.98
C LEU A 113 -3.46 4.93 9.18
N SER A 114 -4.34 5.75 9.76
CA SER A 114 -4.01 7.15 10.05
C SER A 114 -2.98 7.25 11.17
N VAL A 115 -1.96 8.08 10.97
CA VAL A 115 -1.01 8.48 12.02
C VAL A 115 -1.68 9.20 13.20
N LEU A 116 -2.86 9.79 12.95
CA LEU A 116 -3.67 10.50 13.95
C LEU A 116 -4.48 9.57 14.84
N PHE A 117 -4.49 8.26 14.59
CA PHE A 117 -5.21 7.34 15.45
C PHE A 117 -4.53 7.22 16.82
N GLY A 118 -5.37 7.38 17.85
CA GLY A 118 -5.02 7.01 19.21
C GLY A 118 -4.91 5.50 19.39
N GLN A 119 -4.48 5.09 20.58
CA GLN A 119 -4.16 3.71 20.90
C GLN A 119 -5.34 2.74 20.68
N ASP A 120 -6.54 3.08 21.15
CA ASP A 120 -7.73 2.22 20.99
C ASP A 120 -8.12 2.01 19.52
N ALA A 121 -8.03 3.07 18.73
CA ALA A 121 -8.35 3.04 17.30
C ALA A 121 -7.34 2.19 16.51
N LEU A 122 -6.06 2.20 16.91
CA LEU A 122 -5.03 1.33 16.34
C LEU A 122 -5.24 -0.12 16.79
N ARG A 123 -5.44 -0.36 18.08
CA ARG A 123 -5.68 -1.70 18.65
C ARG A 123 -6.82 -2.41 17.92
N TYR A 124 -7.98 -1.78 17.87
CA TYR A 124 -9.17 -2.34 17.23
C TYR A 124 -8.88 -2.79 15.79
N ARG A 125 -8.20 -1.96 14.99
CA ARG A 125 -7.93 -2.26 13.57
C ARG A 125 -6.84 -3.32 13.41
N LEU A 126 -5.79 -3.28 14.21
CA LEU A 126 -4.71 -4.26 14.15
C LEU A 126 -5.21 -5.65 14.58
N GLU A 127 -6.06 -5.70 15.60
CA GLU A 127 -6.70 -6.93 16.08
C GLU A 127 -7.69 -7.49 15.06
N ASP A 128 -8.65 -6.69 14.61
CA ASP A 128 -9.68 -7.08 13.64
C ASP A 128 -9.07 -7.52 12.30
N SER A 129 -8.08 -6.78 11.81
CA SER A 129 -7.40 -7.14 10.58
C SER A 129 -6.46 -8.32 10.75
N GLY A 130 -6.01 -8.66 11.96
CA GLY A 130 -4.91 -9.61 12.18
C GLY A 130 -3.64 -9.22 11.42
N ALA A 131 -3.27 -7.93 11.45
CA ALA A 131 -2.07 -7.44 10.78
C ALA A 131 -0.82 -8.16 11.31
N ARG A 132 0.00 -8.68 10.40
CA ARG A 132 1.21 -9.44 10.73
C ARG A 132 2.41 -8.54 10.98
N VAL A 133 2.53 -7.50 10.18
CA VAL A 133 3.60 -6.52 10.25
C VAL A 133 3.00 -5.12 10.30
N ALA A 134 3.61 -4.23 11.07
CA ALA A 134 3.33 -2.80 11.03
C ALA A 134 4.58 -2.03 10.60
N ILE A 135 4.43 -1.16 9.60
CA ILE A 135 5.42 -0.15 9.21
C ILE A 135 4.90 1.18 9.73
N CYS A 136 5.65 1.86 10.59
CA CYS A 136 5.17 3.05 11.28
C CYS A 136 6.23 4.13 11.37
N ALA A 137 5.79 5.38 11.33
CA ALA A 137 6.68 6.49 11.65
C ALA A 137 6.96 6.52 13.16
N ALA A 138 8.06 7.20 13.55
CA ALA A 138 8.52 7.28 14.93
C ALA A 138 7.44 7.73 15.92
N ASP A 139 6.52 8.60 15.52
CA ASP A 139 5.41 9.08 16.35
C ASP A 139 4.37 8.00 16.67
N ALA A 140 4.16 7.03 15.78
CA ALA A 140 3.24 5.92 15.94
C ALA A 140 3.91 4.67 16.54
N LEU A 141 5.24 4.58 16.48
CA LEU A 141 6.03 3.44 16.92
C LEU A 141 5.73 3.07 18.38
N GLU A 142 5.83 4.04 19.30
CA GLU A 142 5.61 3.80 20.74
C GLU A 142 4.20 3.27 21.01
N ARG A 143 3.18 3.82 20.33
CA ARG A 143 1.78 3.39 20.49
C ARG A 143 1.58 1.95 20.04
N ILE A 144 2.18 1.57 18.91
CA ILE A 144 2.06 0.21 18.35
C ILE A 144 2.86 -0.79 19.19
N GLN A 145 4.06 -0.43 19.63
CA GLN A 145 4.87 -1.28 20.51
C GLN A 145 4.17 -1.55 21.85
N ALA A 146 3.50 -0.55 22.42
CA ALA A 146 2.69 -0.73 23.63
C ALA A 146 1.49 -1.67 23.42
N LEU A 147 1.02 -1.85 22.18
CA LEU A 147 -0.08 -2.75 21.83
C LEU A 147 0.40 -4.16 21.45
N ALA A 148 1.64 -4.31 20.98
CA ALA A 148 2.16 -5.57 20.43
C ALA A 148 2.00 -6.79 21.36
N PRO A 149 2.18 -6.70 22.69
CA PRO A 149 1.97 -7.83 23.60
C PRO A 149 0.55 -8.42 23.56
N ASP A 150 -0.45 -7.60 23.24
CA ASP A 150 -1.86 -7.99 23.17
C ASP A 150 -2.32 -8.35 21.75
N LEU A 151 -1.42 -8.26 20.76
CA LEU A 151 -1.71 -8.48 19.35
C LEU A 151 -0.89 -9.68 18.85
N PRO A 152 -1.35 -10.93 19.11
CA PRO A 152 -0.54 -12.13 18.85
C PRO A 152 -0.18 -12.34 17.37
N GLN A 153 -0.96 -11.75 16.46
CA GLN A 153 -0.67 -11.80 15.02
C GLN A 153 0.41 -10.80 14.59
N LEU A 154 0.62 -9.71 15.35
CA LEU A 154 1.59 -8.68 15.02
C LEU A 154 2.99 -9.13 15.44
N THR A 155 3.72 -9.76 14.53
CA THR A 155 5.03 -10.35 14.82
C THR A 155 6.19 -9.38 14.62
N THR A 156 5.99 -8.29 13.88
CA THR A 156 7.07 -7.35 13.54
C THR A 156 6.56 -5.93 13.43
N VAL A 157 7.31 -4.99 14.02
CA VAL A 157 7.09 -3.54 13.90
C VAL A 157 8.36 -2.93 13.33
N ILE A 158 8.22 -2.15 12.26
CA ILE A 158 9.30 -1.54 11.46
C ILE A 158 9.15 -0.01 11.52
N ASP A 159 10.26 0.70 11.73
CA ASP A 159 10.35 2.17 11.80
C ASP A 159 10.90 2.84 10.52
#